data_AF-A0A7J0EFC8-F1
#
_entry.id   AF-A0A7J0EFC8-F1
#
_cell.length_a   1.000
_cell.length_b   1.000
_cell.length_c   1.000
_cell.angle_alpha   90.00
_cell.angle_beta   90.00
_cell.angle_gamma   90.00
#
_symmetry.space_group_name_H-M   'P 1'
#
loop_
_entity.id
_entity.type
_entity.pdbx_description
1 polymer ?
#
loop_
_entity_poly.entity_id
_entity_poly.type
_entity_poly.pdbx_seq_one_letter_code
_entity_poly.pdbx_strand_id
1 'polypeptide(L)'
;MIFFGDGPYYLLPPTNLDGNSIISYTPLIKKPKSPVHFIGLNSISIDGNPIQIPTKPAKLSTVIPYTTLRTDIYKSFIKIFSKASMGLRLPRTKTIAPFGLCFKARVLEFTRVGFRVPQIDLELGSGRNWTVFRANSMQ
;
A
#
# COMPACT_ATOMS: atom_id res chain seq x y z
N MET A 1 9.02 4.42 -2.36
CA MET A 1 9.78 5.61 -1.93
C MET A 1 8.85 6.80 -2.01
N ILE A 2 8.91 7.72 -1.05
CA ILE A 2 8.04 8.91 -0.98
C ILE A 2 8.95 10.12 -0.86
N PHE A 3 8.60 11.19 -1.56
CA PHE A 3 9.28 12.48 -1.47
C PHE A 3 8.28 13.57 -1.08
N PHE A 4 8.78 14.62 -0.43
CA PHE A 4 7.99 15.78 -0.05
C PHE A 4 8.61 17.06 -0.64
N GLY A 5 7.80 17.85 -1.35
CA GLY A 5 8.21 19.11 -1.96
C GLY A 5 8.10 19.11 -3.49
N ASP A 6 8.50 20.23 -4.09
CA ASP A 6 8.40 20.48 -5.54
C ASP A 6 9.79 20.57 -6.21
N GLY A 7 10.86 20.27 -5.48
CA GLY A 7 12.24 20.42 -5.94
C GLY A 7 12.71 19.32 -6.90
N PRO A 8 13.79 19.55 -7.65
CA PRO A 8 14.35 18.52 -8.52
C PRO A 8 14.85 17.33 -7.69
N TYR A 9 14.44 16.13 -8.10
CA TYR A 9 14.81 14.88 -7.45
C TYR A 9 15.99 14.23 -8.16
N TYR A 10 17.18 14.33 -7.54
CA TYR A 10 18.40 13.71 -8.07
C TYR A 10 18.51 12.27 -7.55
N LEU A 11 18.22 11.30 -8.43
CA LEU A 11 18.39 9.88 -8.14
C LEU A 11 19.82 9.44 -8.48
N LEU A 12 20.39 8.57 -7.63
CA LEU A 12 21.69 7.94 -7.88
C LEU A 12 21.50 6.51 -8.41
N PRO A 13 22.38 6.04 -9.32
CA PRO A 13 23.46 6.79 -9.99
C PRO A 13 22.91 7.88 -10.92
N PRO A 14 23.72 8.86 -11.39
CA PRO A 14 23.25 9.94 -12.26
C PRO A 14 22.53 9.37 -13.48
N THR A 15 21.21 9.53 -13.52
CA THR A 15 20.37 9.13 -14.65
C THR A 15 19.93 10.36 -15.42
N ASN A 16 19.84 10.26 -16.76
CA ASN A 16 19.20 11.28 -17.61
C ASN A 16 17.66 11.36 -17.42
N LEU A 17 17.14 10.73 -16.36
CA LEU A 17 15.72 10.73 -16.01
C LEU A 17 15.46 11.93 -15.10
N ASP A 18 14.68 12.88 -15.60
CA ASP A 18 14.08 13.89 -14.73
C ASP A 18 13.12 13.20 -13.76
N GLY A 19 13.45 13.20 -12.47
CA GLY A 19 12.65 12.57 -11.43
C GLY A 19 11.19 13.04 -11.43
N ASN A 20 10.93 14.28 -11.87
CA ASN A 20 9.57 14.81 -12.01
C ASN A 20 8.72 14.07 -13.05
N SER A 21 9.35 13.50 -14.08
CA SER A 21 8.65 12.81 -15.17
C SER A 21 8.16 11.40 -14.81
N ILE A 22 8.72 10.80 -13.75
CA ILE A 22 8.47 9.40 -13.37
C ILE A 22 7.69 9.23 -12.06
N ILE A 23 7.57 10.28 -11.25
CA ILE A 23 6.85 10.24 -9.97
C ILE A 23 5.41 10.74 -10.10
N SER A 24 4.53 10.17 -9.29
CA SER A 24 3.14 10.60 -9.19
C SER A 24 2.94 11.47 -7.96
N TYR A 25 2.13 12.51 -8.12
CA TYR A 25 1.87 13.50 -7.08
C TYR A 25 0.47 13.34 -6.48
N THR A 26 0.38 13.65 -5.18
CA THR A 26 -0.90 13.80 -4.49
C THR A 26 -0.80 14.95 -3.48
N PRO A 27 -1.83 15.79 -3.35
CA PRO A 27 -1.80 16.88 -2.38
C PRO A 27 -1.65 16.38 -0.94
N LEU A 28 -0.74 17.02 -0.21
CA LEU A 28 -0.61 16.81 1.22
C LEU A 28 -1.70 17.58 1.97
N ILE A 29 -2.49 16.87 2.78
CA ILE A 29 -3.50 17.46 3.66
C ILE A 29 -2.81 17.86 4.96
N LYS A 30 -2.58 19.17 5.15
CA LYS A 30 -2.04 19.71 6.41
C LYS A 30 -3.18 20.01 7.38
N LYS A 31 -3.03 19.57 8.63
CA LYS A 31 -3.90 19.99 9.73
C LYS A 31 -3.21 21.11 10.52
N PRO A 32 -3.92 22.19 10.89
CA PRO A 32 -3.36 23.23 11.74
C PRO A 32 -2.75 22.62 13.01
N LYS A 33 -1.51 23.00 13.34
CA LYS A 33 -0.79 22.57 14.56
C LYS A 33 -0.45 21.07 14.67
N SER A 34 -0.47 20.32 13.58
CA SER A 34 -0.08 18.90 13.57
C SER A 34 1.11 18.65 12.64
N PRO A 35 2.22 18.06 13.12
CA PRO A 35 3.34 17.66 12.25
C PRO A 35 3.02 16.42 11.41
N VAL A 36 1.84 15.84 11.58
CA VAL A 36 1.41 14.63 10.89
C VAL A 36 1.02 14.92 9.44
N HIS A 37 1.53 14.07 8.56
CA HIS A 37 1.31 14.12 7.12
C HIS A 37 0.11 13.26 6.75
N PHE A 38 -0.85 13.82 6.02
CA PHE A 38 -2.02 13.10 5.53
C PHE A 38 -2.14 13.22 4.01
N ILE A 39 -2.69 12.20 3.38
CA ILE A 39 -3.04 12.19 1.96
C ILE A 39 -4.51 11.81 1.78
N GLY A 40 -5.15 12.27 0.71
CA GLY A 40 -6.51 11.86 0.38
C GLY A 40 -6.53 10.43 -0.15
N LEU A 41 -7.43 9.59 0.37
CA LEU A 41 -7.66 8.23 -0.10
C LEU A 41 -9.15 8.03 -0.41
N ASN A 42 -9.45 7.61 -1.63
CA ASN A 42 -10.81 7.39 -2.14
C ASN A 42 -11.23 5.93 -2.01
N SER A 43 -10.36 5.01 -2.44
CA SER A 43 -10.65 3.58 -2.43
C SER A 43 -9.38 2.75 -2.23
N ILE A 44 -9.56 1.50 -1.82
CA ILE A 44 -8.52 0.48 -1.78
C ILE A 44 -9.00 -0.65 -2.68
N SER A 45 -8.20 -1.11 -3.64
CA SER A 45 -8.57 -2.27 -4.46
C SER A 45 -7.61 -3.44 -4.25
N ILE A 46 -8.14 -4.65 -4.37
CA ILE A 46 -7.35 -5.89 -4.34
C ILE A 46 -7.63 -6.67 -5.61
N ASP A 47 -6.60 -6.87 -6.44
CA ASP A 47 -6.72 -7.44 -7.79
C ASP A 47 -7.88 -6.79 -8.59
N GLY A 48 -7.97 -5.45 -8.52
CA GLY A 48 -9.02 -4.67 -9.17
C GLY A 48 -10.39 -4.68 -8.48
N ASN A 49 -10.59 -5.40 -7.37
CA ASN A 49 -11.84 -5.40 -6.62
C ASN A 49 -11.85 -4.25 -5.60
N PRO A 50 -12.67 -3.19 -5.77
CA PRO A 50 -12.64 -2.02 -4.91
C PRO A 50 -13.33 -2.28 -3.56
N ILE A 51 -12.72 -1.74 -2.51
CA ILE A 51 -13.26 -1.58 -1.17
C ILE A 51 -13.63 -0.11 -1.05
N GLN A 52 -14.92 0.17 -1.12
CA GLN A 52 -15.40 1.51 -0.88
C GLN A 52 -15.11 1.88 0.58
N ILE A 53 -14.38 2.97 0.75
CA ILE A 53 -14.18 3.61 2.03
C ILE A 53 -14.78 5.01 1.92
N PRO A 54 -15.43 5.54 2.96
CA PRO A 54 -15.75 6.96 2.98
C PRO A 54 -14.44 7.73 2.81
N THR A 55 -14.40 8.67 1.85
CA THR A 55 -13.19 9.46 1.52
C THR A 55 -12.60 10.03 2.80
N LYS A 56 -11.42 9.52 3.18
CA LYS A 56 -10.80 9.83 4.48
C LYS A 56 -9.31 10.10 4.30
N PRO A 57 -8.75 11.02 5.08
CA PRO A 57 -7.31 11.26 5.08
C PRO A 57 -6.59 10.02 5.64
N ALA A 58 -5.66 9.49 4.86
CA ALA A 58 -4.74 8.44 5.29
C ALA A 58 -3.48 9.08 5.89
N LYS A 59 -3.07 8.61 7.07
CA LYS A 59 -1.87 9.10 7.77
C LYS A 59 -0.62 8.42 7.21
N LEU A 60 0.41 9.19 6.89
CA LEU A 60 1.76 8.68 6.64
C LEU A 60 2.53 8.57 7.96
N SER A 61 3.16 7.42 8.20
CA SER A 61 3.90 7.17 9.44
C SER A 61 5.04 6.20 9.21
N THR A 62 6.15 6.41 9.90
CA THR A 62 7.33 5.54 9.94
C THR A 62 7.50 4.84 11.30
N VAL A 63 6.58 5.07 12.25
CA VAL A 63 6.67 4.56 13.63
C VAL A 63 6.38 3.05 13.69
N ILE A 64 5.43 2.59 12.86
CA ILE A 64 5.01 1.19 12.80
C ILE A 64 5.39 0.65 11.42
N PRO A 65 6.09 -0.49 11.32
CA PRO A 65 6.61 -1.01 10.05
C PRO A 65 5.55 -1.71 9.18
N TYR A 66 4.27 -1.60 9.52
CA TYR A 66 3.16 -2.17 8.78
C TYR A 66 1.96 -1.21 8.75
N THR A 67 1.10 -1.37 7.76
CA THR A 67 -0.10 -0.54 7.63
C THR A 67 -1.13 -0.90 8.69
N THR A 68 -1.60 0.10 9.43
CA THR A 68 -2.75 -0.02 10.34
C THR A 68 -4.02 0.44 9.65
N LEU A 69 -5.05 -0.41 9.61
CA LEU A 69 -6.36 -0.07 9.07
C LEU A 69 -7.38 0.04 10.21
N ARG A 70 -8.34 0.95 10.06
CA ARG A 70 -9.50 1.01 10.96
C ARG A 70 -10.29 -0.30 10.86
N THR A 71 -10.84 -0.77 11.99
CA THR A 71 -11.43 -2.11 12.12
C THR A 71 -12.46 -2.47 11.05
N ASP A 72 -13.31 -1.52 10.65
CA ASP A 72 -14.31 -1.70 9.58
C ASP A 72 -13.65 -1.94 8.20
N ILE A 73 -12.63 -1.15 7.87
CA ILE A 73 -11.85 -1.28 6.63
C ILE A 73 -11.04 -2.58 6.66
N TYR A 74 -10.41 -2.89 7.79
CA TYR A 74 -9.59 -4.09 7.98
C TYR A 74 -10.39 -5.38 7.75
N LYS A 75 -11.62 -5.46 8.28
CA LYS A 75 -12.50 -6.62 8.08
C LYS A 75 -12.81 -6.86 6.59
N SER A 76 -13.18 -5.81 5.86
CA SER A 76 -13.44 -5.88 4.42
C SER A 76 -12.18 -6.24 3.63
N PHE A 77 -11.05 -5.62 3.98
CA PHE A 77 -9.75 -5.86 3.38
C PHE A 77 -9.34 -7.33 3.51
N ILE A 78 -9.30 -7.86 4.74
CA ILE A 78 -8.91 -9.26 4.98
C ILE A 78 -9.85 -10.22 4.27
N LYS A 79 -11.17 -9.97 4.25
CA LYS A 79 -12.13 -10.83 3.55
C LYS A 79 -11.82 -10.94 2.06
N ILE A 80 -11.56 -9.82 1.39
CA ILE A 80 -11.30 -9.79 -0.06
C ILE A 80 -9.90 -10.34 -0.36
N PHE A 81 -8.89 -9.94 0.41
CA PHE A 81 -7.51 -10.43 0.24
C PHE A 81 -7.41 -11.94 0.44
N SER A 82 -8.08 -12.44 1.48
CA SER A 82 -8.26 -13.87 1.78
C SER A 82 -8.86 -14.63 0.60
N LYS A 83 -9.90 -14.06 -0.04
CA LYS A 83 -10.55 -14.66 -1.22
C LYS A 83 -9.64 -14.67 -2.45
N ALA A 84 -8.98 -13.56 -2.76
CA ALA A 84 -8.03 -13.46 -3.87
C ALA A 84 -6.86 -14.45 -3.70
N SER A 85 -6.35 -14.57 -2.47
CA SER A 85 -5.29 -15.50 -2.11
C SER A 85 -5.68 -16.98 -2.28
N MET A 86 -6.96 -17.34 -2.09
CA MET A 86 -7.44 -18.69 -2.39
C MET A 86 -7.42 -18.98 -3.89
N GLY A 87 -7.77 -18.00 -4.73
CA GLY A 87 -7.66 -18.11 -6.19
C GLY A 87 -6.23 -18.37 -6.66
N LEU A 88 -5.25 -17.82 -5.95
CA LEU A 88 -3.81 -18.04 -6.16
C LEU A 88 -3.26 -19.30 -5.46
N ARG A 89 -4.11 -20.07 -4.78
CA ARG A 89 -3.74 -21.29 -4.03
C ARG A 89 -2.66 -21.05 -2.97
N LEU A 90 -2.66 -19.87 -2.33
CA LEU A 90 -1.67 -19.53 -1.29
C LEU A 90 -1.99 -20.31 0.00
N PRO A 91 -1.07 -21.16 0.49
CA PRO A 91 -1.33 -22.02 1.64
C PRO A 91 -1.23 -21.21 2.93
N ARG A 92 -2.32 -21.21 3.70
CA ARG A 92 -2.38 -20.54 5.00
C ARG A 92 -1.57 -21.28 6.06
N THR A 93 -1.16 -20.51 7.06
CA THR A 93 -0.58 -21.03 8.30
C THR A 93 -1.27 -20.39 9.51
N LYS A 94 -0.87 -20.79 10.71
CA LYS A 94 -1.35 -20.18 11.96
C LYS A 94 -1.05 -18.67 11.92
N THR A 95 -2.02 -17.87 12.36
CA THR A 95 -1.85 -16.42 12.51
C THR A 95 -0.81 -16.12 13.57
N ILE A 96 0.02 -15.11 13.34
CA ILE A 96 1.06 -14.64 14.27
C ILE A 96 0.75 -13.17 14.57
N ALA A 97 0.56 -12.82 15.83
CA ALA A 97 0.29 -11.44 16.22
C ALA A 97 1.41 -10.50 15.71
N PRO A 98 1.09 -9.30 15.20
CA PRO A 98 -0.23 -8.65 15.18
C PRO A 98 -1.10 -9.00 13.94
N PHE A 99 -0.72 -9.99 13.13
CA PHE A 99 -1.34 -10.27 11.84
C PHE A 99 -2.47 -11.32 11.92
N GLY A 100 -3.63 -10.97 11.35
CA GLY A 100 -4.79 -11.85 11.25
C GLY A 100 -4.81 -12.79 10.03
N LEU A 101 -3.80 -12.74 9.15
CA LEU A 101 -3.68 -13.61 7.98
C LEU A 101 -2.22 -13.89 7.66
N CYS A 102 -1.83 -15.16 7.64
CA CYS A 102 -0.46 -15.59 7.40
C CYS A 102 -0.42 -16.74 6.39
N PHE A 103 0.67 -16.82 5.62
CA PHE A 103 0.89 -17.83 4.58
C PHE A 103 2.23 -18.54 4.78
N LYS A 104 2.37 -19.76 4.26
CA LYS A 104 3.63 -20.53 4.34
C LYS A 104 4.61 -20.02 3.28
N ALA A 105 5.58 -19.20 3.68
CA ALA A 105 6.54 -18.56 2.76
C ALA A 105 7.33 -19.54 1.87
N ARG A 106 7.75 -20.70 2.40
CA ARG A 106 8.59 -21.69 1.69
C ARG A 106 7.99 -22.21 0.38
N VAL A 107 6.68 -22.12 0.23
CA VAL A 107 5.93 -22.64 -0.92
C VAL A 107 5.33 -21.52 -1.78
N LEU A 108 5.59 -20.26 -1.43
CA LEU A 108 5.19 -19.12 -2.25
C LEU A 108 6.19 -18.89 -3.38
N GLU A 109 5.68 -18.69 -4.59
CA GLU A 109 6.48 -18.27 -5.72
C GLU A 109 7.04 -16.86 -5.45
N PHE A 110 8.37 -16.73 -5.47
CA PHE A 110 9.04 -15.46 -5.30
C PHE A 110 9.40 -14.88 -6.67
N THR A 111 8.99 -13.63 -6.91
CA THR A 111 9.28 -12.89 -8.14
C THR A 111 10.30 -11.78 -7.85
N ARG A 112 10.81 -11.11 -8.90
CA ARG A 112 11.69 -9.95 -8.74
C ARG A 112 11.11 -8.84 -7.85
N VAL A 113 9.78 -8.78 -7.70
CA VAL A 113 9.06 -7.75 -6.92
C VAL A 113 8.41 -8.30 -5.64
N GLY A 114 8.81 -9.49 -5.17
CA GLY A 114 8.31 -10.14 -3.96
C GLY A 114 7.48 -11.40 -4.20
N PHE A 115 6.87 -11.94 -3.14
CA PHE A 115 6.00 -13.12 -3.23
C PHE A 115 4.79 -12.86 -4.13
N ARG A 116 4.37 -13.86 -4.90
CA ARG A 116 3.14 -13.80 -5.69
C ARG A 116 1.90 -13.78 -4.78
N VAL A 117 1.48 -12.57 -4.43
CA VAL A 117 0.29 -12.30 -3.62
C VAL A 117 -0.65 -11.34 -4.37
N PRO A 118 -1.93 -11.23 -3.97
CA PRO A 118 -2.86 -10.28 -4.56
C PRO A 118 -2.28 -8.86 -4.57
N GLN A 119 -2.44 -8.15 -5.68
CA GLN A 119 -2.01 -6.77 -5.80
C GLN A 119 -2.95 -5.85 -5.04
N ILE A 120 -2.40 -4.84 -4.38
CA ILE A 120 -3.15 -3.83 -3.66
C ILE A 120 -2.87 -2.48 -4.31
N ASP A 121 -3.92 -1.77 -4.69
CA ASP A 121 -3.83 -0.40 -5.20
C ASP A 121 -4.63 0.55 -4.32
N LEU A 122 -4.04 1.71 -4.02
CA LEU A 122 -4.65 2.78 -3.26
C LEU A 122 -5.05 3.90 -4.22
N GLU A 123 -6.35 4.11 -4.41
CA GLU A 123 -6.83 5.22 -5.23
C GLU A 123 -6.77 6.52 -4.43
N LEU A 124 -5.86 7.40 -4.83
CA LEU A 124 -5.60 8.66 -4.14
C LEU A 124 -6.65 9.71 -4.51
N GLY A 125 -6.82 10.70 -3.64
CA GLY A 125 -7.72 11.84 -3.90
C GLY A 125 -7.38 12.65 -5.17
N SER A 126 -6.17 12.49 -5.72
CA SER A 126 -5.76 13.08 -7.00
C SER A 126 -6.19 12.27 -8.24
N GLY A 127 -6.90 11.14 -8.06
CA GLY A 127 -7.29 10.24 -9.14
C GLY A 127 -6.17 9.31 -9.64
N ARG A 128 -4.98 9.37 -9.01
CA ARG A 128 -3.86 8.47 -9.30
C ARG A 128 -3.87 7.27 -8.37
N ASN A 129 -3.34 6.15 -8.85
CA ASN A 129 -3.17 4.96 -8.02
C ASN A 129 -1.76 4.90 -7.42
N TRP A 130 -1.70 4.58 -6.13
CA TRP A 130 -0.47 4.13 -5.48
C TRP A 130 -0.52 2.61 -5.32
N THR A 131 0.25 1.91 -6.14
CA THR A 131 0.43 0.46 -6.06
C THR A 131 1.32 0.08 -4.89
N VAL A 132 0.80 -0.75 -3.99
CA VAL A 132 1.60 -1.39 -2.95
C VAL A 132 2.24 -2.63 -3.56
N PHE A 133 3.52 -2.51 -3.92
CA PHE A 133 4.29 -3.65 -4.43
C PHE A 133 4.27 -4.82 -3.46
N ARG A 134 4.33 -6.04 -4.01
CA ARG A 134 4.22 -7.30 -3.24
C ARG A 134 5.28 -7.45 -2.17
N ALA A 135 6.49 -6.94 -2.40
CA ALA A 135 7.56 -6.86 -1.41
C ALA A 135 7.21 -5.98 -0.18
N ASN A 136 6.22 -5.08 -0.29
CA ASN A 136 5.78 -4.20 0.79
C ASN A 136 4.50 -4.69 1.49
N SER A 137 3.84 -5.73 0.97
CA SER A 137 2.57 -6.24 1.52
C SER A 137 2.71 -7.49 2.38
N MET A 138 3.88 -8.13 2.36
CA MET A 138 4.20 -9.34 3.09
C MET A 138 5.43 -9.12 3.97
N GLN A 139 5.37 -9.58 5.21
CA GLN A 139 6.46 -9.56 6.19
C GLN A 139 6.78 -10.98 6.66
#